data_AF-A0A3M1PHF6-F1
#
_entry.id   AF-A0A3M1PHF6-F1
#
_cell.length_a   1.000
_cell.length_b   1.000
_cell.length_c   1.000
_cell.angle_alpha   90.00
_cell.angle_beta   90.00
_cell.angle_gamma   90.00
#
_symmetry.space_group_name_H-M   'P 1'
#
loop_
_entity.id
_entity.type
_entity.pdbx_description
1 polymer ?
#
loop_
_entity_poly.entity_id
_entity_poly.type
_entity_poly.pdbx_seq_one_letter_code
_entity_poly.pdbx_strand_id
1 'polypeptide(L)'
;MDLQDLHTSVFPYTPQLRSLMQQVGIASFAALARQANISSWQIDQLRRGKALALRVGAIARLSQTLEIPLDSLVAMFSADQAIHSARPHTSTNEPSSADPLVAPELAALQKEYQRLQRQIEQQQTAAFQSCQRAALERLEPLIEKLPTILHAIEKNPDFLAHQLVPHLRPLDQLLADWDVKSIAPVGSEADYDPQKHQLLEASSEAVQPGDRIRVRFAGYYWGDRLLFRAKVSPVPPRDPPAPIADP
;
A
#
# COMPACT_ATOMS: atom_id res chain seq x y z
N MET A 1 4.73 -2.97 48.22
CA MET A 1 3.91 -4.20 48.08
C MET A 1 2.69 -3.81 47.27
N ASP A 2 2.55 -4.47 46.13
CA ASP A 2 2.29 -3.84 44.85
C ASP A 2 0.83 -3.54 44.51
N LEU A 3 0.67 -2.42 43.81
CA LEU A 3 -0.51 -1.97 43.07
C LEU A 3 -0.67 -2.81 41.79
N GLN A 4 -1.12 -4.07 41.87
CA GLN A 4 -1.28 -4.93 40.69
C GLN A 4 -2.71 -5.40 40.38
N ASP A 5 -3.74 -4.98 41.13
CA ASP A 5 -5.09 -5.55 41.00
C ASP A 5 -6.16 -4.64 40.36
N LEU A 6 -5.81 -3.77 39.40
CA LEU A 6 -6.79 -2.89 38.72
C LEU A 6 -6.75 -2.84 37.17
N HIS A 7 -6.09 -3.78 36.50
CA HIS A 7 -6.13 -3.89 35.02
C HIS A 7 -6.60 -5.26 34.53
N THR A 8 -7.81 -5.67 34.91
CA THR A 8 -8.56 -6.75 34.26
C THR A 8 -9.69 -6.11 33.43
N SER A 9 -9.87 -6.25 32.12
CA SER A 9 -9.05 -6.67 30.98
C SER A 9 -9.76 -6.06 29.76
N VAL A 10 -9.27 -4.94 29.20
CA VAL A 10 -9.89 -4.29 28.01
C VAL A 10 -9.83 -5.21 26.78
N PHE A 11 -9.06 -6.30 26.86
CA PHE A 11 -8.77 -7.23 25.77
C PHE A 11 -8.74 -8.70 26.25
N PRO A 12 -9.90 -9.30 26.56
CA PRO A 12 -9.98 -10.63 27.15
C PRO A 12 -9.37 -11.73 26.27
N TYR A 13 -9.33 -11.55 24.94
CA TYR A 13 -8.84 -12.55 24.00
C TYR A 13 -7.37 -12.35 23.58
N THR A 14 -6.65 -11.40 24.20
CA THR A 14 -5.20 -11.21 23.97
C THR A 14 -4.35 -12.46 24.19
N PRO A 15 -4.51 -13.25 25.28
CA PRO A 15 -3.65 -14.42 25.51
C PRO A 15 -3.89 -15.51 24.47
N GLN A 16 -5.13 -15.75 24.06
CA GLN A 16 -5.48 -16.74 23.03
C GLN A 16 -4.88 -16.34 21.67
N LEU A 17 -5.04 -15.07 21.26
CA LEU A 17 -4.46 -14.59 20.00
C LEU A 17 -2.93 -14.69 20.00
N ARG A 18 -2.28 -14.42 21.14
CA ARG A 18 -0.82 -14.54 21.27
C ARG A 18 -0.35 -15.98 21.13
N SER A 19 -1.08 -16.95 21.67
CA SER A 19 -0.75 -18.38 21.54
C SER A 19 -0.81 -18.83 20.07
N LEU A 20 -1.85 -18.43 19.33
CA LEU A 20 -1.98 -18.73 17.90
C LEU A 20 -0.86 -18.09 17.08
N MET A 21 -0.51 -16.85 17.39
CA MET A 21 0.61 -16.17 16.73
C MET A 21 1.95 -16.87 16.97
N GLN A 22 2.18 -17.42 18.18
CA GLN A 22 3.39 -18.18 18.47
C GLN A 22 3.48 -19.49 17.67
N GLN A 23 2.35 -20.15 17.42
CA GLN A 23 2.30 -21.37 16.60
C GLN A 23 2.72 -21.12 15.15
N VAL A 24 2.39 -19.93 14.61
CA VAL A 24 2.72 -19.54 13.22
C VAL A 24 3.97 -18.64 13.15
N GLY A 25 4.70 -18.46 14.26
CA GLY A 25 5.96 -17.71 14.31
C GLY A 25 5.82 -16.18 14.18
N ILE A 26 4.66 -15.61 14.48
CA ILE A 26 4.39 -14.16 14.36
C ILE A 26 4.74 -13.44 15.67
N ALA A 27 5.77 -12.58 15.63
CA ALA A 27 6.34 -11.96 16.83
C ALA A 27 5.53 -10.82 17.47
N SER A 28 4.59 -10.19 16.73
CA SER A 28 3.83 -9.05 17.27
C SER A 28 2.49 -8.82 16.57
N PHE A 29 1.54 -8.15 17.25
CA PHE A 29 0.23 -7.80 16.68
C PHE A 29 0.35 -6.88 15.46
N ALA A 30 1.37 -6.01 15.45
CA ALA A 30 1.68 -5.16 14.30
C ALA A 30 2.24 -5.96 13.11
N ALA A 31 2.95 -7.07 13.37
CA ALA A 31 3.37 -8.01 12.33
C ALA A 31 2.16 -8.80 11.79
N LEU A 32 1.28 -9.27 12.66
CA LEU A 32 0.03 -9.93 12.27
C LEU A 32 -0.85 -9.02 11.40
N ALA A 33 -1.04 -7.76 11.78
CA ALA A 33 -1.80 -6.79 11.01
C ALA A 33 -1.23 -6.58 9.59
N ARG A 34 0.11 -6.46 9.49
CA ARG A 34 0.79 -6.31 8.20
C ARG A 34 0.68 -7.58 7.34
N GLN A 35 0.88 -8.75 7.93
CA GLN A 35 0.88 -10.03 7.20
C GLN A 35 -0.53 -10.43 6.75
N ALA A 36 -1.54 -10.21 7.60
CA ALA A 36 -2.95 -10.41 7.24
C ALA A 36 -3.53 -9.24 6.42
N ASN A 37 -2.76 -8.19 6.16
CA ASN A 37 -3.16 -6.98 5.44
C ASN A 37 -4.45 -6.33 6.02
N ILE A 38 -4.52 -6.22 7.35
CA ILE A 38 -5.63 -5.60 8.07
C ILE A 38 -5.14 -4.48 9.00
N SER A 39 -6.05 -3.59 9.40
CA SER A 39 -5.72 -2.50 10.31
C SER A 39 -5.51 -3.00 11.75
N SER A 40 -4.66 -2.31 12.51
CA SER A 40 -4.45 -2.58 13.95
C SER A 40 -5.75 -2.48 14.76
N TRP A 41 -6.69 -1.64 14.33
CA TRP A 41 -8.02 -1.55 14.94
C TRP A 41 -8.82 -2.85 14.79
N GLN A 42 -8.69 -3.56 13.67
CA GLN A 42 -9.38 -4.84 13.47
C GLN A 42 -8.79 -5.94 14.37
N ILE A 43 -7.47 -5.92 14.60
CA ILE A 43 -6.83 -6.76 15.62
C ILE A 43 -7.36 -6.43 17.02
N ASP A 44 -7.54 -5.14 17.31
CA ASP A 44 -8.10 -4.66 18.57
C ASP A 44 -9.53 -5.17 18.79
N GLN A 45 -10.38 -5.13 17.75
CA GLN A 45 -11.74 -5.68 17.81
C GLN A 45 -11.74 -7.21 18.02
N LEU A 46 -10.82 -7.94 17.37
CA LEU A 46 -10.66 -9.38 17.59
C LEU A 46 -10.26 -9.69 19.04
N ARG A 47 -9.32 -8.93 19.59
CA ARG A 47 -8.87 -9.05 20.99
C ARG A 47 -9.95 -8.70 22.02
N ARG A 48 -10.96 -7.93 21.61
CA ARG A 48 -12.16 -7.60 22.39
C ARG A 48 -13.29 -8.64 22.23
N GLY A 49 -13.09 -9.68 21.43
CA GLY A 49 -14.11 -10.72 21.20
C GLY A 49 -15.21 -10.29 20.22
N LYS A 50 -14.92 -9.32 19.34
CA LYS A 50 -15.89 -8.81 18.35
C LYS A 50 -15.60 -9.33 16.95
N ALA A 51 -15.29 -10.62 16.82
CA ALA A 51 -15.04 -11.23 15.52
C ALA A 51 -16.23 -11.05 14.56
N LEU A 52 -17.47 -11.13 15.05
CA LEU A 52 -18.69 -10.93 14.26
C LEU A 52 -18.88 -9.50 13.71
N ALA A 53 -18.22 -8.50 14.32
CA ALA A 53 -18.28 -7.12 13.85
C ALA A 53 -17.26 -6.84 12.73
N LEU A 54 -16.33 -7.76 12.46
CA LEU A 54 -15.35 -7.63 11.40
C LEU A 54 -15.94 -8.04 10.06
N ARG A 55 -15.54 -7.35 8.99
CA ARG A 55 -15.86 -7.79 7.62
C ARG A 55 -15.28 -9.19 7.40
N VAL A 56 -16.05 -10.05 6.75
CA VAL A 56 -15.65 -11.44 6.46
C VAL A 56 -14.29 -11.52 5.78
N GLY A 57 -13.98 -10.60 4.84
CA GLY A 57 -12.66 -10.55 4.20
C GLY A 57 -11.48 -10.24 5.14
N ALA A 58 -11.72 -9.61 6.30
CA ALA A 58 -10.70 -9.44 7.33
C ALA A 58 -10.52 -10.72 8.16
N ILE A 59 -11.62 -11.41 8.48
CA ILE A 59 -11.62 -12.68 9.21
C ILE A 59 -10.97 -13.80 8.36
N ALA A 60 -11.26 -13.84 7.06
CA ALA A 60 -10.66 -14.80 6.12
C ALA A 60 -9.13 -14.64 6.00
N ARG A 61 -8.64 -13.39 5.93
CA ARG A 61 -7.20 -13.13 5.89
C ARG A 61 -6.52 -13.47 7.22
N LEU A 62 -7.20 -13.24 8.34
CA LEU A 62 -6.74 -13.69 9.65
C LEU A 62 -6.68 -15.22 9.76
N SER A 63 -7.71 -15.91 9.28
CA SER A 63 -7.78 -17.38 9.22
C SER A 63 -6.65 -17.96 8.39
N GLN A 64 -6.39 -17.40 7.20
CA GLN A 64 -5.25 -17.80 6.36
C GLN A 64 -3.90 -17.52 7.00
N THR A 65 -3.74 -16.37 7.65
CA THR A 65 -2.46 -15.97 8.27
C THR A 65 -2.16 -16.73 9.55
N LEU A 66 -3.19 -17.14 10.29
CA LEU A 66 -3.07 -17.91 11.53
C LEU A 66 -3.21 -19.41 11.29
N GLU A 67 -3.38 -19.85 10.04
CA GLU A 67 -3.54 -21.26 9.64
C GLU A 67 -4.65 -22.01 10.39
N ILE A 68 -5.72 -21.31 10.75
CA ILE A 68 -6.86 -21.87 11.50
C ILE A 68 -8.12 -21.75 10.65
N PRO A 69 -9.00 -22.78 10.65
CA PRO A 69 -10.29 -22.72 9.98
C PRO A 69 -11.11 -21.48 10.39
N LEU A 70 -11.81 -20.89 9.42
CA LEU A 70 -12.54 -19.63 9.60
C LEU A 70 -13.60 -19.71 10.71
N ASP A 71 -14.32 -20.83 10.75
CA ASP A 71 -15.34 -21.17 11.75
C ASP A 71 -14.73 -21.27 13.16
N SER A 72 -13.58 -21.95 13.29
CA SER A 72 -12.83 -22.04 14.54
C SER A 72 -12.40 -20.66 15.05
N LEU A 73 -11.94 -19.78 14.15
CA LEU A 73 -11.52 -18.43 14.49
C LEU A 73 -12.70 -17.57 14.95
N VAL A 74 -13.85 -17.65 14.28
CA VAL A 74 -15.06 -16.91 14.69
C VAL A 74 -15.55 -17.42 16.04
N ALA A 75 -15.58 -18.73 16.27
CA ALA A 75 -16.01 -19.32 17.53
C ALA A 75 -15.09 -18.89 18.70
N MET A 76 -13.78 -18.88 18.50
CA MET A 76 -12.80 -18.51 19.54
C MET A 76 -12.85 -17.03 19.94
N PHE A 77 -13.19 -16.13 19.02
CA PHE A 77 -13.09 -14.67 19.21
C PHE A 77 -14.44 -13.95 19.15
N SER A 78 -15.55 -14.66 19.42
CA SER A 78 -16.89 -14.08 19.56
C SER A 78 -17.34 -14.15 21.02
N ALA A 79 -17.33 -13.00 21.70
CA ALA A 79 -17.78 -12.87 23.09
C ALA A 79 -19.28 -13.14 23.27
N ASP A 80 -20.09 -12.95 22.22
CA ASP A 80 -21.55 -13.14 22.28
C ASP A 80 -22.00 -14.60 22.43
N GLN A 81 -21.10 -15.60 22.30
CA GLN A 81 -21.47 -16.99 22.61
C GLN A 81 -21.36 -17.32 24.11
N ALA A 82 -20.73 -16.47 24.93
CA ALA A 82 -20.58 -16.73 26.37
C ALA A 82 -21.87 -16.47 27.18
N ILE A 83 -22.84 -15.72 26.64
CA ILE A 83 -24.11 -15.43 27.34
C ILE A 83 -25.10 -16.60 27.24
N HIS A 84 -24.95 -17.50 26.26
CA HIS A 84 -25.76 -18.73 26.16
C HIS A 84 -25.21 -19.92 26.95
N SER A 85 -24.06 -19.80 27.61
CA SER A 85 -23.44 -20.89 28.40
C SER A 85 -23.83 -20.91 29.88
N ALA A 86 -24.68 -19.99 30.35
CA ALA A 86 -25.05 -19.85 31.77
C ALA A 86 -26.40 -20.48 32.14
N ARG A 87 -26.76 -21.63 31.54
CA ARG A 87 -27.80 -22.50 32.12
C ARG A 87 -27.13 -23.74 32.71
N PRO A 88 -27.14 -23.93 34.04
CA PRO A 88 -26.57 -25.11 34.66
C PRO A 88 -27.58 -26.26 34.51
N HIS A 89 -27.35 -27.13 33.52
CA HIS A 89 -28.01 -28.43 33.49
C HIS A 89 -26.94 -29.51 33.42
N THR A 90 -26.73 -30.06 34.62
CA THR A 90 -26.15 -31.35 34.99
C THR A 90 -25.89 -32.34 33.86
N SER A 91 -24.68 -32.89 33.88
CA SER A 91 -24.26 -34.14 33.22
C SER A 91 -25.38 -35.16 33.09
N THR A 92 -25.72 -35.53 31.86
CA THR A 92 -26.00 -36.92 31.47
C THR A 92 -25.72 -37.03 29.97
N ASN A 93 -24.95 -38.05 29.61
CA ASN A 93 -24.59 -38.42 28.25
C ASN A 93 -25.84 -38.58 27.37
N GLU A 94 -25.92 -37.86 26.25
CA GLU A 94 -26.42 -38.33 24.94
C GLU A 94 -26.03 -37.32 23.83
N PRO A 95 -25.70 -37.79 22.61
CA PRO A 95 -25.29 -36.94 21.50
C PRO A 95 -26.52 -36.28 20.87
N SER A 96 -26.94 -35.12 21.38
CA SER A 96 -28.07 -34.39 20.80
C SER A 96 -27.62 -33.56 19.59
N SER A 97 -28.00 -34.07 18.43
CA SER A 97 -28.13 -33.43 17.12
C SER A 97 -27.98 -31.91 17.08
N ALA A 98 -27.01 -31.45 16.27
CA ALA A 98 -26.96 -30.10 15.73
C ALA A 98 -28.34 -29.70 15.17
N ASP A 99 -28.80 -28.49 15.50
CA ASP A 99 -30.04 -27.92 14.96
C ASP A 99 -30.09 -28.06 13.42
N PRO A 100 -31.05 -28.81 12.85
CA PRO A 100 -31.11 -29.07 11.40
C PRO A 100 -31.29 -27.82 10.52
N LEU A 101 -31.65 -26.69 11.13
CA LEU A 101 -31.95 -25.42 10.46
C LEU A 101 -30.71 -24.54 10.26
N VAL A 102 -29.64 -24.73 11.04
CA VAL A 102 -28.42 -23.89 10.97
C VAL A 102 -27.44 -24.38 9.88
N ALA A 103 -27.38 -25.69 9.64
CA ALA A 103 -26.55 -26.29 8.60
C ALA A 103 -26.84 -25.79 7.15
N PRO A 104 -28.10 -25.66 6.70
CA PRO A 104 -28.40 -25.16 5.36
C PRO A 104 -28.10 -23.67 5.19
N GLU A 105 -28.29 -22.85 6.22
CA GLU A 105 -28.01 -21.40 6.19
C GLU A 105 -26.50 -21.11 6.14
N LEU A 106 -25.71 -21.84 6.94
CA LEU A 106 -24.25 -21.78 6.86
C LEU A 106 -23.72 -22.24 5.49
N ALA A 107 -24.29 -23.30 4.91
CA ALA A 107 -23.91 -23.78 3.59
C ALA A 107 -24.27 -22.78 2.47
N ALA A 108 -25.41 -22.08 2.60
CA ALA A 108 -25.79 -21.01 1.69
C ALA A 108 -24.82 -19.84 1.78
N LEU A 109 -24.48 -19.41 3.00
CA LEU A 109 -23.54 -18.30 3.24
C LEU A 109 -22.13 -18.62 2.73
N GLN A 110 -21.65 -19.86 2.90
CA GLN A 110 -20.36 -20.29 2.36
C GLN A 110 -20.35 -20.24 0.82
N LYS A 111 -21.43 -20.67 0.16
CA LYS A 111 -21.56 -20.58 -1.30
C LYS A 111 -21.57 -19.14 -1.78
N GLU A 112 -22.28 -18.24 -1.09
CA GLU A 112 -22.30 -16.81 -1.39
C GLU A 112 -20.92 -16.18 -1.22
N TYR A 113 -20.21 -16.50 -0.15
CA TYR A 113 -18.83 -16.06 0.07
C TYR A 113 -17.91 -16.50 -1.06
N GLN A 114 -17.94 -17.77 -1.44
CA GLN A 114 -17.13 -18.30 -2.55
C GLN A 114 -17.47 -17.65 -3.90
N ARG A 115 -18.76 -17.34 -4.12
CA ARG A 115 -19.20 -16.60 -5.32
C ARG A 115 -18.63 -15.18 -5.30
N LEU A 116 -18.72 -14.48 -4.18
CA LEU A 116 -18.26 -13.11 -4.05
C LEU A 116 -16.74 -13.02 -4.20
N GLN A 117 -16.00 -13.96 -3.64
CA GLN A 117 -14.55 -14.03 -3.78
C GLN A 117 -14.13 -14.20 -5.25
N ARG A 118 -14.77 -15.13 -5.96
CA ARG A 118 -14.56 -15.29 -7.42
C ARG A 118 -14.92 -14.02 -8.20
N GLN A 119 -16.00 -13.33 -7.81
CA GLN A 119 -16.39 -12.09 -8.46
C GLN A 119 -15.34 -10.98 -8.26
N ILE A 120 -14.74 -10.87 -7.07
CA ILE A 120 -13.67 -9.90 -6.79
C ILE A 120 -12.43 -10.20 -7.67
N GLU A 121 -12.01 -11.46 -7.75
CA GLU A 121 -10.86 -11.87 -8.56
C GLU A 121 -11.09 -11.57 -10.05
N GLN A 122 -12.30 -11.85 -10.55
CA GLN A 122 -12.70 -11.51 -11.91
C GLN A 122 -12.68 -10.00 -12.15
N GLN A 123 -13.23 -9.21 -11.23
CA GLN A 123 -13.23 -7.75 -11.33
C GLN A 123 -11.82 -7.15 -11.31
N GLN A 124 -10.93 -7.67 -10.46
CA GLN A 124 -9.52 -7.25 -10.43
C GLN A 124 -8.81 -7.54 -11.75
N THR A 125 -9.01 -8.75 -12.29
CA THR A 125 -8.42 -9.16 -13.57
C THR A 125 -8.93 -8.28 -14.71
N ALA A 126 -10.25 -8.05 -14.76
CA ALA A 126 -10.87 -7.18 -15.77
C ALA A 126 -10.38 -5.73 -15.65
N ALA A 127 -10.27 -5.20 -14.44
CA ALA A 127 -9.75 -3.85 -14.20
C ALA A 127 -8.29 -3.71 -14.64
N PHE A 128 -7.45 -4.71 -14.34
CA PHE A 128 -6.06 -4.73 -14.78
C PHE A 128 -5.95 -4.75 -16.31
N GLN A 129 -6.69 -5.64 -16.97
CA GLN A 129 -6.72 -5.71 -18.44
C GLN A 129 -7.25 -4.42 -19.07
N SER A 130 -8.25 -3.79 -18.46
CA SER A 130 -8.78 -2.51 -18.94
C SER A 130 -7.75 -1.40 -18.83
N CYS A 131 -7.01 -1.33 -17.72
CA CYS A 131 -5.93 -0.37 -17.53
C CYS A 131 -4.82 -0.58 -18.56
N GLN A 132 -4.39 -1.83 -18.77
CA GLN A 132 -3.37 -2.17 -19.76
C GLN A 132 -3.80 -1.76 -21.18
N ARG A 133 -5.05 -2.01 -21.55
CA ARG A 133 -5.59 -1.63 -22.86
C ARG A 133 -5.61 -0.12 -23.04
N ALA A 134 -6.11 0.62 -22.05
CA ALA A 134 -6.12 2.08 -22.09
C ALA A 134 -4.70 2.66 -22.22
N ALA A 135 -3.72 2.08 -21.52
CA ALA A 135 -2.32 2.47 -21.63
C ALA A 135 -1.77 2.20 -23.04
N LEU A 136 -2.07 1.03 -23.63
CA LEU A 136 -1.65 0.68 -24.99
C LEU A 136 -2.28 1.60 -26.05
N GLU A 137 -3.58 1.88 -25.96
CA GLU A 137 -4.28 2.81 -26.86
C GLU A 137 -3.65 4.22 -26.78
N ARG A 138 -3.26 4.66 -25.59
CA ARG A 138 -2.58 5.95 -25.41
C ARG A 138 -1.17 5.95 -26.02
N LEU A 139 -0.43 4.86 -25.85
CA LEU A 139 0.95 4.72 -26.31
C LEU A 139 1.07 4.26 -27.77
N GLU A 140 -0.03 3.86 -28.42
CA GLU A 140 -0.04 3.33 -29.79
C GLU A 140 0.76 4.21 -30.78
N PRO A 141 0.61 5.55 -30.82
CA PRO A 141 1.38 6.37 -31.76
C PRO A 141 2.89 6.33 -31.49
N LEU A 142 3.31 6.20 -30.22
CA LEU A 142 4.71 6.07 -29.86
C LEU A 142 5.23 4.69 -30.27
N ILE A 143 4.49 3.62 -29.96
CA ILE A 143 4.86 2.23 -30.29
C ILE A 143 4.99 2.04 -31.81
N GLU A 144 4.08 2.65 -32.58
CA GLU A 144 4.09 2.59 -34.04
C GLU A 144 5.33 3.29 -34.63
N LYS A 145 5.67 4.49 -34.14
CA LYS A 145 6.72 5.32 -34.76
C LYS A 145 8.13 5.07 -34.21
N LEU A 146 8.26 4.58 -32.99
CA LEU A 146 9.56 4.41 -32.32
C LEU A 146 10.56 3.57 -33.14
N PRO A 147 10.20 2.40 -33.72
CA PRO A 147 11.14 1.61 -34.53
C PRO A 147 11.66 2.36 -35.76
N THR A 148 10.80 3.12 -36.43
CA THR A 148 11.19 3.92 -37.61
C THR A 148 12.16 5.03 -37.22
N ILE A 149 11.94 5.68 -36.09
CA ILE A 149 12.80 6.73 -35.56
C ILE A 149 14.18 6.17 -35.20
N LEU A 150 14.22 5.03 -34.50
CA LEU A 150 15.49 4.38 -34.14
C LEU A 150 16.30 4.02 -35.39
N HIS A 151 15.66 3.44 -36.40
CA HIS A 151 16.30 3.15 -37.69
C HIS A 151 16.78 4.41 -38.42
N ALA A 152 16.04 5.51 -38.32
CA ALA A 152 16.45 6.79 -38.91
C ALA A 152 17.69 7.37 -38.21
N ILE A 153 17.78 7.28 -36.88
CA ILE A 153 18.96 7.70 -36.11
C ILE A 153 20.18 6.86 -36.49
N GLU A 154 20.03 5.54 -36.58
CA GLU A 154 21.13 4.64 -36.95
C GLU A 154 21.69 4.95 -38.34
N LYS A 155 20.84 5.34 -39.28
CA LYS A 155 21.22 5.64 -40.67
C LYS A 155 21.63 7.09 -40.89
N ASN A 156 21.26 7.99 -40.00
CA ASN A 156 21.56 9.41 -40.12
C ASN A 156 22.23 9.92 -38.84
N PRO A 157 23.58 9.99 -38.81
CA PRO A 157 24.33 10.54 -37.68
C PRO A 157 23.99 12.01 -37.38
N ASP A 158 23.49 12.76 -38.36
CA ASP A 158 23.09 14.17 -38.22
C ASP A 158 21.61 14.33 -37.82
N PHE A 159 20.94 13.25 -37.41
CA PHE A 159 19.55 13.29 -36.96
C PHE A 159 19.41 14.25 -35.76
N LEU A 160 18.52 15.23 -35.89
CA LEU A 160 18.39 16.29 -34.89
C LEU A 160 17.53 15.82 -33.71
N ALA A 161 18.08 15.83 -32.51
CA ALA A 161 17.40 15.34 -31.30
C ALA A 161 16.02 16.00 -31.02
N HIS A 162 15.83 17.26 -31.41
CA HIS A 162 14.54 17.94 -31.25
C HIS A 162 13.40 17.26 -32.03
N GLN A 163 13.73 16.49 -33.08
CA GLN A 163 12.76 15.73 -33.86
C GLN A 163 12.16 14.57 -33.06
N LEU A 164 12.80 14.13 -31.96
CA LEU A 164 12.27 13.09 -31.07
C LEU A 164 11.16 13.61 -30.16
N VAL A 165 11.25 14.87 -29.75
CA VAL A 165 10.39 15.44 -28.70
C VAL A 165 8.90 15.29 -29.01
N PRO A 166 8.39 15.59 -30.23
CA PRO A 166 6.97 15.45 -30.54
C PRO A 166 6.44 14.02 -30.44
N HIS A 167 7.31 13.01 -30.61
CA HIS A 167 6.95 11.60 -30.56
C HIS A 167 6.83 11.07 -29.13
N LEU A 168 7.39 11.77 -28.14
CA LEU A 168 7.28 11.41 -26.72
C LEU A 168 6.00 11.94 -26.06
N ARG A 169 5.24 12.82 -26.73
CA ARG A 169 3.97 13.37 -26.21
C ARG A 169 2.97 12.33 -25.69
N PRO A 170 2.78 11.16 -26.33
CA PRO A 170 1.87 10.13 -25.80
C PRO A 170 2.28 9.64 -24.40
N LEU A 171 3.59 9.61 -24.11
CA LEU A 171 4.10 9.26 -22.79
C LEU A 171 3.81 10.38 -21.77
N ASP A 172 4.08 11.64 -22.13
CA ASP A 172 3.79 12.78 -21.25
C ASP A 172 2.31 12.84 -20.87
N GLN A 173 1.45 12.57 -21.85
CA GLN A 173 0.00 12.50 -21.65
C GLN A 173 -0.41 11.35 -20.72
N LEU A 174 0.15 10.16 -20.91
CA LEU A 174 -0.11 9.02 -20.03
C LEU A 174 0.29 9.31 -18.58
N LEU A 175 1.46 9.93 -18.38
CA LEU A 175 1.94 10.32 -17.05
C LEU A 175 1.03 11.37 -16.40
N ALA A 176 0.57 12.35 -17.18
CA ALA A 176 -0.40 13.34 -16.71
C ALA A 176 -1.74 12.71 -16.32
N ASP A 177 -2.26 11.77 -17.13
CA ASP A 177 -3.50 11.05 -16.87
C ASP A 177 -3.41 10.20 -15.57
N TRP A 178 -2.20 9.78 -15.19
CA TRP A 178 -1.93 9.05 -13.94
C TRP A 178 -1.60 9.97 -12.74
N ASP A 179 -1.70 11.29 -12.89
CA ASP A 179 -1.30 12.28 -11.88
C ASP A 179 0.17 12.16 -11.45
N VAL A 180 1.04 11.81 -12.40
CA VAL A 180 2.49 11.80 -12.19
C VAL A 180 3.05 13.19 -12.48
N LYS A 181 3.62 13.83 -11.46
CA LYS A 181 4.08 15.22 -11.52
C LYS A 181 5.56 15.34 -11.19
N SER A 182 6.28 16.17 -11.94
CA SER A 182 7.68 16.47 -11.62
C SER A 182 7.80 17.34 -10.38
N ILE A 183 8.78 17.05 -9.52
CA ILE A 183 9.11 17.86 -8.34
C ILE A 183 9.56 19.27 -8.76
N ALA A 184 10.41 19.34 -9.78
CA ALA A 184 10.92 20.59 -10.33
C ALA A 184 11.54 20.32 -11.72
N PRO A 185 11.48 21.29 -12.66
CA PRO A 185 12.07 21.16 -13.99
C PRO A 185 13.59 20.95 -13.93
N VAL A 186 14.13 20.14 -14.85
CA VAL A 186 15.59 20.01 -14.98
C VAL A 186 16.22 21.36 -15.33
N GLY A 187 17.33 21.69 -14.67
CA GLY A 187 18.02 22.96 -14.82
C GLY A 187 17.45 24.10 -13.98
N SER A 188 16.25 23.94 -13.41
CA SER A 188 15.70 24.93 -12.47
C SER A 188 16.48 24.97 -11.16
N GLU A 189 16.43 26.13 -10.51
CA GLU A 189 16.95 26.30 -9.16
C GLU A 189 15.82 26.25 -8.15
N ALA A 190 16.06 25.59 -7.03
CA ALA A 190 15.11 25.45 -5.94
C ALA A 190 15.85 25.41 -4.61
N ASP A 191 15.12 25.57 -3.51
CA ASP A 191 15.67 25.43 -2.18
C ASP A 191 15.79 23.94 -1.81
N TYR A 192 16.89 23.59 -1.17
CA TYR A 192 17.18 22.19 -0.85
C TYR A 192 16.22 21.67 0.24
N ASP A 193 15.39 20.70 -0.14
CA ASP A 193 14.54 19.93 0.76
C ASP A 193 15.01 18.46 0.75
N PRO A 194 15.63 17.95 1.83
CA PRO A 194 16.10 16.56 1.91
C PRO A 194 15.00 15.50 1.73
N GLN A 195 13.72 15.85 1.92
CA GLN A 195 12.61 14.93 1.70
C GLN A 195 12.36 14.69 0.22
N LYS A 196 12.57 15.71 -0.61
CA LYS A 196 12.25 15.74 -2.05
C LYS A 196 13.50 15.68 -2.93
N HIS A 197 14.66 16.03 -2.39
CA HIS A 197 15.92 16.17 -3.11
C HIS A 197 16.97 15.19 -2.60
N GLN A 198 17.83 14.74 -3.51
CA GLN A 198 18.99 13.91 -3.25
C GLN A 198 20.22 14.61 -3.85
N LEU A 199 21.20 14.93 -3.02
CA LEU A 199 22.48 15.46 -3.50
C LEU A 199 23.21 14.39 -4.32
N LEU A 200 23.78 14.79 -5.45
CA LEU A 200 24.69 13.93 -6.20
C LEU A 200 25.99 13.75 -5.43
N GLU A 201 26.50 12.52 -5.38
CA GLU A 201 27.75 12.16 -4.67
C GLU A 201 28.97 12.97 -5.12
N ALA A 202 28.97 13.45 -6.36
CA ALA A 202 30.00 14.34 -6.90
C ALA A 202 29.96 15.78 -6.32
N SER A 203 29.02 16.07 -5.42
CA SER A 203 28.91 17.38 -4.76
C SER A 203 29.79 17.38 -3.51
N SER A 204 30.94 18.05 -3.59
CA SER A 204 31.91 18.14 -2.49
C SER A 204 31.51 19.11 -1.37
N GLU A 205 30.42 19.86 -1.55
CA GLU A 205 30.00 20.92 -0.64
C GLU A 205 28.92 20.45 0.33
N ALA A 206 29.05 20.86 1.59
CA ALA A 206 28.02 20.64 2.60
C ALA A 206 26.82 21.55 2.31
N VAL A 207 25.69 20.96 1.92
CA VAL A 207 24.44 21.68 1.63
C VAL A 207 23.48 21.52 2.80
N GLN A 208 22.98 22.63 3.32
CA GLN A 208 21.97 22.68 4.37
C GLN A 208 20.55 22.78 3.79
N PRO A 209 19.52 22.32 4.51
CA PRO A 209 18.13 22.55 4.11
C PRO A 209 17.86 24.05 3.90
N GLY A 210 17.25 24.39 2.76
CA GLY A 210 17.02 25.78 2.35
C GLY A 210 18.09 26.36 1.43
N ASP A 211 19.27 25.74 1.30
CA ASP A 211 20.31 26.22 0.39
C ASP A 211 19.90 26.07 -1.07
N ARG A 212 20.38 26.97 -1.93
CA ARG A 212 20.06 26.94 -3.36
C ARG A 212 20.75 25.78 -4.04
N ILE A 213 19.93 24.98 -4.71
CA ILE A 213 20.37 23.85 -5.53
C ILE A 213 19.87 24.00 -6.95
N ARG A 214 20.49 23.25 -7.86
CA ARG A 214 20.06 23.09 -9.25
C ARG A 214 19.64 21.65 -9.49
N VAL A 215 18.49 21.48 -10.11
CA VAL A 215 17.97 20.16 -10.48
C VAL A 215 18.76 19.61 -11.66
N ARG A 216 19.43 18.47 -11.45
CA ARG A 216 20.16 17.74 -12.51
C ARG A 216 19.31 16.64 -13.11
N PHE A 217 18.52 15.97 -12.27
CA PHE A 217 17.55 14.98 -12.70
C PHE A 217 16.22 15.23 -12.00
N ALA A 218 15.14 15.26 -12.78
CA ALA A 218 13.79 15.44 -12.23
C ALA A 218 13.43 14.28 -11.30
N GLY A 219 12.87 14.63 -10.14
CA GLY A 219 12.13 13.69 -9.30
C GLY A 219 10.65 13.76 -9.62
N TYR A 220 9.87 12.81 -9.12
CA TYR A 220 8.44 12.72 -9.41
C TYR A 220 7.59 12.33 -8.19
N TYR A 221 6.36 12.83 -8.20
CA TYR A 221 5.25 12.39 -7.39
C TYR A 221 4.26 11.58 -8.22
N TRP A 222 3.55 10.67 -7.58
CA TRP A 222 2.36 10.02 -8.10
C TRP A 222 1.21 10.28 -7.13
N GLY A 223 0.29 11.16 -7.51
CA GLY A 223 -0.61 11.79 -6.55
C GLY A 223 0.19 12.48 -5.44
N ASP A 224 -0.09 12.14 -4.19
CA ASP A 224 0.64 12.66 -3.02
C ASP A 224 1.88 11.84 -2.64
N ARG A 225 2.13 10.72 -3.34
CA ARG A 225 3.23 9.80 -3.01
C ARG A 225 4.50 10.16 -3.77
N LEU A 226 5.59 10.40 -3.04
CA LEU A 226 6.91 10.54 -3.65
C LEU A 226 7.32 9.22 -4.34
N LEU A 227 7.55 9.25 -5.66
CA LEU A 227 8.09 8.10 -6.41
C LEU A 227 9.60 8.02 -6.22
N PHE A 228 10.29 9.12 -6.54
CA PHE A 228 11.73 9.25 -6.32
C PHE A 228 12.14 10.72 -6.25
N ARG A 229 13.18 10.97 -5.46
CA ARG A 229 13.72 12.32 -5.21
C ARG A 229 14.40 12.88 -6.46
N ALA A 230 14.33 14.21 -6.61
CA ALA A 230 15.09 14.90 -7.64
C ALA A 230 16.57 14.87 -7.28
N LYS A 231 17.44 14.60 -8.24
CA LYS A 231 18.88 14.65 -8.00
C LYS A 231 19.39 16.05 -8.28
N VAL A 232 20.10 16.62 -7.32
CA VAL A 232 20.46 18.04 -7.31
C VAL A 232 21.95 18.23 -7.05
N SER A 233 22.45 19.39 -7.47
CA SER A 233 23.79 19.88 -7.12
C SER A 233 23.69 21.27 -6.49
N PRO A 234 24.58 21.66 -5.57
CA PRO A 234 24.64 23.03 -5.08
C PRO A 234 24.88 24.03 -6.21
N VAL A 235 24.41 25.26 -6.00
CA VAL A 235 24.73 26.41 -6.85
C VAL A 235 25.54 27.39 -6.01
N PRO A 236 26.72 27.84 -6.48
CA PRO A 236 27.50 28.80 -5.73
C PRO A 236 26.70 30.10 -5.51
N PRO A 237 26.89 30.77 -4.35
CA PRO A 237 26.23 32.04 -4.08
C PRO A 237 26.58 33.05 -5.18
N ARG A 238 25.56 33.77 -5.65
CA ARG A 238 25.72 34.81 -6.67
C ARG A 238 26.62 35.91 -6.09
N ASP A 239 27.70 36.26 -6.78
CA ASP A 239 28.54 37.41 -6.38
C ASP A 239 27.66 38.66 -6.22
N PRO A 240 27.82 39.43 -5.13
CA PRO A 240 27.13 40.71 -5.00
C PRO A 240 27.55 41.61 -6.17
N PRO A 241 26.63 42.42 -6.73
CA PRO A 241 26.99 43.39 -7.77
C PRO A 241 28.13 44.27 -7.26
N ALA A 242 29.17 44.43 -8.08
CA ALA A 242 30.31 45.28 -7.77
C ALA A 242 29.80 46.64 -7.28
N PRO A 243 30.36 47.19 -6.18
CA PRO A 243 29.97 48.50 -5.71
C PRO A 243 30.14 49.49 -6.86
N ILE A 244 29.05 50.17 -7.20
CA ILE A 244 29.05 51.29 -8.14
C ILE A 244 30.00 52.31 -7.52
N ALA A 245 31.16 52.52 -8.16
CA ALA A 245 32.07 53.59 -7.78
C ALA A 245 31.38 54.90 -8.19
N ASP A 246 30.80 55.61 -7.22
CA ASP A 246 30.32 56.96 -7.44
C ASP A 246 31.52 57.91 -7.67
N PRO A 247 31.43 58.82 -8.66
CA PRO A 247 32.49 59.76 -9.04
C PRO A 247 32.70 60.92 -8.06
#